data_AF-A0A3P7KW36-F1
#
_entry.id   AF-A0A3P7KW36-F1
#
_cell.length_a   1.000
_cell.length_b   1.000
_cell.length_c   1.000
_cell.angle_alpha   90.00
_cell.angle_beta   90.00
_cell.angle_gamma   90.00
#
_symmetry.space_group_name_H-M   'P 1'
#
loop_
_entity.id
_entity.type
_entity.pdbx_description
1 polymer ?
#
loop_
_entity_poly.entity_id
_entity_poly.type
_entity_poly.pdbx_seq_one_letter_code
_entity_poly.pdbx_strand_id
1 'polypeptide(L)'
;MPQLSADGHHDGATCVSPTNDLILHGTCTGNCDTATAYRWELQIVAHDGEPQNLTTSQLQAAADDYTLPTLIIKASALSELDGSEDLRVCYVAVDLPSRPGVCRLFCLTDPPLLGTCHVNVSGPIPADSYVSISCEGRGNNGGPFVYRFYTKEKAGNFIFHTSSLPSFVGELPHKIGEFAVCVRVIDNYGSYDERCFVKIEFTEESPKHLFDQLHALANGTDDRLARLLADGNFNEISVACQSLATAILQATQTEEAGELHLNIPREKPQHSLSKHAFS
;
A
#
# COMPACT_ATOMS: atom_id res chain seq x y z
N MET A 1 -34.13 12.33 4.84
CA MET A 1 -33.13 13.38 4.58
C MET A 1 -31.93 12.72 3.92
N PRO A 2 -31.40 13.30 2.84
CA PRO A 2 -30.20 12.79 2.20
C PRO A 2 -28.99 13.03 3.11
N GLN A 3 -28.08 12.06 3.15
CA GLN A 3 -26.84 12.10 3.92
C GLN A 3 -25.66 11.73 3.02
N LEU A 4 -24.54 12.41 3.30
CA LEU A 4 -23.25 12.13 2.68
C LEU A 4 -22.32 11.59 3.75
N SER A 5 -21.91 10.33 3.57
CA SER A 5 -20.84 9.70 4.34
C SER A 5 -19.57 9.69 3.50
N ALA A 6 -18.48 10.16 4.10
CA ALA A 6 -17.12 9.88 3.66
C ALA A 6 -16.49 8.97 4.72
N ASP A 7 -15.68 8.00 4.31
CA ASP A 7 -14.83 7.27 5.23
C ASP A 7 -13.64 8.17 5.61
N GLY A 8 -13.77 8.97 6.68
CA GLY A 8 -12.73 9.89 7.15
C GLY A 8 -13.26 10.97 8.10
N HIS A 9 -12.48 11.30 9.13
CA HIS A 9 -12.91 12.13 10.27
C HIS A 9 -12.34 13.55 10.18
N HIS A 10 -13.22 14.58 10.06
CA HIS A 10 -13.19 15.90 10.75
C HIS A 10 -14.08 16.96 10.06
N ASP A 11 -14.65 17.87 10.86
CA ASP A 11 -15.70 18.85 10.50
C ASP A 11 -15.18 20.18 9.91
N GLY A 12 -15.91 20.72 8.93
CA GLY A 12 -15.80 22.09 8.40
C GLY A 12 -15.58 22.14 6.89
N ALA A 13 -14.45 21.61 6.43
CA ALA A 13 -14.15 21.23 5.06
C ALA A 13 -13.26 19.99 5.14
N THR A 14 -13.50 18.99 4.29
CA THR A 14 -12.67 17.78 4.27
C THR A 14 -11.63 17.95 3.17
N CYS A 15 -10.36 18.10 3.52
CA CYS A 15 -9.35 18.18 2.47
C CYS A 15 -9.13 16.81 1.81
N VAL A 16 -8.92 16.83 0.49
CA VAL A 16 -8.68 15.64 -0.32
C VAL A 16 -7.45 15.85 -1.19
N SER A 17 -6.75 14.74 -1.44
CA SER A 17 -5.64 14.72 -2.38
C SER A 17 -6.14 14.68 -3.82
N PRO A 18 -5.50 15.39 -4.76
CA PRO A 18 -5.68 15.13 -6.18
C PRO A 18 -5.02 13.81 -6.63
N THR A 19 -4.25 13.11 -5.78
CA THR A 19 -3.53 11.87 -6.14
C THR A 19 -4.36 10.59 -6.08
N ASN A 20 -5.58 10.64 -5.54
CA ASN A 20 -6.47 9.47 -5.40
C ASN A 20 -7.88 9.82 -5.87
N ASP A 21 -8.63 8.81 -6.29
CA ASP A 21 -10.05 8.98 -6.61
C ASP A 21 -10.83 9.32 -5.33
N LEU A 22 -11.71 10.32 -5.41
CA LEU A 22 -12.64 10.66 -4.34
C LEU A 22 -13.93 9.86 -4.53
N ILE A 23 -14.20 8.96 -3.59
CA ILE A 23 -15.40 8.10 -3.60
C ILE A 23 -16.38 8.64 -2.56
N LEU A 24 -17.60 8.94 -3.01
CA LEU A 24 -18.68 9.44 -2.16
C LEU A 24 -19.91 8.56 -2.28
N HIS A 25 -20.54 8.31 -1.13
CA HIS A 25 -21.77 7.55 -1.07
C HIS A 25 -22.92 8.46 -0.63
N GLY A 26 -23.91 8.57 -1.51
CA GLY A 26 -25.17 9.25 -1.27
C GLY A 26 -26.19 8.24 -0.78
N THR A 27 -26.75 8.49 0.39
CA THR A 27 -27.87 7.69 0.91
C THR A 27 -29.00 8.62 1.30
N CYS A 28 -30.23 8.13 1.15
CA CYS A 28 -31.39 8.80 1.72
C CYS A 28 -31.90 7.97 2.90
N THR A 29 -32.06 8.61 4.06
CA THR A 29 -32.62 7.98 5.26
C THR A 29 -33.98 8.59 5.60
N GLY A 30 -34.97 7.78 5.96
CA GLY A 30 -36.34 8.22 6.27
C GLY A 30 -37.28 8.21 5.06
N ASN A 31 -38.12 9.25 4.89
CA ASN A 31 -39.14 9.26 3.85
C ASN A 31 -38.57 9.65 2.47
N CYS A 32 -37.98 8.68 1.79
CA CYS A 32 -37.32 8.84 0.49
C CYS A 32 -38.24 8.56 -0.70
N ASP A 33 -39.43 7.98 -0.45
CA ASP A 33 -40.41 7.57 -1.46
C ASP A 33 -41.00 8.73 -2.27
N THR A 34 -40.78 9.97 -1.81
CA THR A 34 -41.23 11.18 -2.48
C THR A 34 -40.33 11.61 -3.63
N ALA A 35 -39.07 11.19 -3.66
CA ALA A 35 -38.13 11.47 -4.74
C ALA A 35 -37.86 10.19 -5.54
N THR A 36 -38.15 10.22 -6.84
CA THR A 36 -37.92 9.10 -7.74
C THR A 36 -36.49 9.01 -8.26
N ALA A 37 -35.73 10.11 -8.21
CA ALA A 37 -34.33 10.14 -8.61
C ALA A 37 -33.49 11.13 -7.79
N TYR A 38 -32.21 10.78 -7.67
CA TYR A 38 -31.17 11.61 -7.10
C TYR A 38 -30.04 11.79 -8.10
N ARG A 39 -29.28 12.87 -7.94
CA ARG A 39 -28.16 13.19 -8.81
C ARG A 39 -27.05 13.89 -8.03
N TRP A 40 -25.82 13.69 -8.47
CA TRP A 40 -24.66 14.44 -8.02
C TRP A 40 -24.50 15.75 -8.81
N GLU A 41 -24.17 16.82 -8.10
CA GLU A 41 -23.83 18.12 -8.67
C GLU A 41 -22.48 18.55 -8.12
N LEU A 42 -21.56 18.92 -9.01
CA LEU A 42 -20.20 19.32 -8.68
C LEU A 42 -20.01 20.79 -9.03
N GLN A 43 -19.43 21.54 -8.10
CA GLN A 43 -19.17 22.97 -8.20
C GLN A 43 -17.74 23.26 -7.77
N ILE A 44 -17.10 24.18 -8.47
CA ILE A 44 -15.84 24.79 -8.06
C ILE A 44 -16.18 26.07 -7.28
N VAL A 45 -15.54 26.27 -6.14
CA VAL A 45 -15.70 27.44 -5.29
C VAL A 45 -14.32 28.07 -5.12
N ALA A 46 -14.10 29.21 -5.77
CA ALA A 46 -12.90 30.01 -5.50
C ALA A 46 -13.00 30.65 -4.10
N HIS A 47 -11.85 30.91 -3.45
CA HIS A 47 -11.77 31.41 -2.07
C HIS A 47 -12.58 32.70 -1.79
N ASP A 48 -12.90 33.49 -2.83
CA ASP A 48 -13.70 34.71 -2.79
C ASP A 48 -14.83 34.75 -3.85
N GLY A 49 -15.08 33.61 -4.52
CA GLY A 49 -15.99 33.52 -5.66
C GLY A 49 -17.34 32.87 -5.35
N GLU A 50 -18.32 33.15 -6.21
CA GLU A 50 -19.57 32.39 -6.22
C GLU A 50 -19.32 30.96 -6.76
N PRO A 51 -19.99 29.93 -6.22
CA PRO A 51 -19.88 28.56 -6.72
C PRO A 51 -20.22 28.46 -8.21
N GLN A 52 -19.30 27.93 -8.99
CA GLN A 52 -19.48 27.68 -10.42
C GLN A 52 -19.71 26.19 -10.68
N ASN A 53 -20.79 25.85 -11.37
CA ASN A 53 -21.04 24.48 -11.80
C ASN A 53 -19.97 24.04 -12.83
N LEU A 54 -19.49 22.81 -12.71
CA LEU A 54 -18.69 22.19 -13.76
C LEU A 54 -19.50 22.08 -15.07
N THR A 55 -18.84 22.32 -16.20
CA THR A 55 -19.45 22.09 -17.52
C THR A 55 -19.73 20.61 -17.74
N THR A 56 -20.64 20.25 -18.67
CA THR A 56 -20.94 18.84 -18.99
C THR A 56 -19.69 18.06 -19.39
N SER A 57 -18.77 18.66 -20.14
CA SER A 57 -17.50 18.02 -20.51
C SER A 57 -16.57 17.82 -19.32
N GLN A 58 -16.46 18.79 -18.41
CA GLN A 58 -15.68 18.64 -17.17
C GLN A 58 -16.30 17.58 -16.25
N LEU A 59 -17.63 17.52 -16.15
CA LEU A 59 -18.33 16.50 -15.38
C LEU A 59 -18.08 15.08 -15.92
N GLN A 60 -18.13 14.89 -17.23
CA GLN A 60 -17.84 13.60 -17.88
C GLN A 60 -16.36 13.21 -17.75
N ALA A 61 -15.45 14.18 -17.76
CA ALA A 61 -14.04 13.93 -17.49
C ALA A 61 -13.81 13.55 -16.00
N ALA A 62 -14.58 14.16 -15.10
CA ALA A 62 -14.46 13.98 -13.66
C ALA A 62 -15.06 12.67 -13.14
N ALA A 63 -16.20 12.23 -13.67
CA ALA A 63 -16.91 11.05 -13.18
C ALA A 63 -17.66 10.30 -14.30
N ASP A 64 -17.72 8.97 -14.20
CA ASP A 64 -18.34 8.12 -15.23
C ASP A 64 -19.88 8.12 -15.14
N ASP A 65 -20.45 8.16 -13.93
CA ASP A 65 -21.90 8.22 -13.73
C ASP A 65 -22.23 9.03 -12.46
N TYR A 66 -23.04 10.07 -12.63
CA TYR A 66 -23.45 11.03 -11.59
C TYR A 66 -24.90 10.81 -11.14
N THR A 67 -25.54 9.73 -11.58
CA THR A 67 -26.90 9.33 -11.18
C THR A 67 -26.90 8.14 -10.21
N LEU A 68 -25.77 7.43 -10.11
CA LEU A 68 -25.60 6.34 -9.16
C LEU A 68 -25.52 6.85 -7.71
N PRO A 69 -25.91 6.03 -6.72
CA PRO A 69 -25.70 6.36 -5.31
C PRO A 69 -24.22 6.53 -4.94
N THR A 70 -23.31 5.93 -5.70
CA THR A 70 -21.86 6.10 -5.52
C THR A 70 -21.32 7.00 -6.61
N LEU A 71 -20.66 8.08 -6.23
CA LEU A 71 -19.89 8.94 -7.12
C LEU A 71 -18.40 8.62 -6.96
N ILE A 72 -17.71 8.44 -8.09
CA ILE A 72 -16.25 8.33 -8.14
C ILE A 72 -15.75 9.53 -8.95
N ILE A 73 -15.07 10.47 -8.28
CA ILE A 73 -14.41 11.60 -8.92
C ILE A 73 -12.95 11.21 -9.13
N LYS A 74 -12.52 11.16 -10.39
CA LYS A 74 -11.19 10.68 -10.77
C LYS A 74 -10.09 11.61 -10.29
N ALA A 75 -8.99 11.03 -9.81
CA ALA A 75 -7.77 11.74 -9.43
C ALA A 75 -7.28 12.70 -10.52
N SER A 76 -7.37 12.28 -11.79
CA SER A 76 -6.96 13.10 -12.93
C SER A 76 -7.74 14.41 -13.04
N ALA A 77 -9.04 14.40 -12.73
CA ALA A 77 -9.86 15.61 -12.77
C ALA A 77 -9.64 16.49 -11.53
N LEU A 78 -9.41 15.89 -10.36
CA LEU A 78 -9.02 16.64 -9.15
C LEU A 78 -7.68 17.36 -9.35
N SER A 79 -6.76 16.77 -10.12
CA SER A 79 -5.45 17.35 -10.43
C SER A 79 -5.52 18.53 -11.41
N GLU A 80 -6.64 18.75 -12.10
CA GLU A 80 -6.85 19.87 -13.02
C GLU A 80 -7.39 21.13 -12.32
N LEU A 81 -7.88 20.99 -11.09
CA LEU A 81 -8.38 22.08 -10.28
C LEU A 81 -7.22 22.90 -9.70
N ASP A 82 -7.41 24.22 -9.55
CA ASP A 82 -6.41 25.08 -8.92
C ASP A 82 -6.37 24.80 -7.41
N GLY A 83 -5.17 24.77 -6.80
CA GLY A 83 -5.02 24.55 -5.35
C GLY A 83 -5.64 25.64 -4.47
N SER A 84 -6.07 26.75 -5.06
CA SER A 84 -6.85 27.81 -4.41
C SER A 84 -8.38 27.64 -4.50
N GLU A 85 -8.84 26.60 -5.20
CA GLU A 85 -10.25 26.27 -5.39
C GLU A 85 -10.69 25.12 -4.47
N ASP A 86 -11.89 25.23 -3.93
CA ASP A 86 -12.56 24.15 -3.22
C ASP A 86 -13.58 23.45 -4.14
N LEU A 87 -13.66 22.12 -4.02
CA LEU A 87 -14.67 21.32 -4.68
C LEU A 87 -15.90 21.18 -3.78
N ARG A 88 -17.04 21.72 -4.21
CA ARG A 88 -18.34 21.51 -3.57
C ARG A 88 -19.10 20.41 -4.27
N VAL A 89 -19.44 19.34 -3.55
CA VAL A 89 -20.19 18.20 -4.07
C VAL A 89 -21.53 18.10 -3.36
N CYS A 90 -22.61 18.07 -4.13
CA CYS A 90 -23.98 17.98 -3.63
C CYS A 90 -24.67 16.71 -4.13
N TYR A 91 -25.42 16.04 -3.25
CA TYR A 91 -26.34 14.97 -3.62
C TYR A 91 -27.77 15.47 -3.46
N VAL A 92 -28.48 15.61 -4.58
CA VAL A 92 -29.75 16.33 -4.66
C VAL A 92 -30.86 15.46 -5.22
N ALA A 93 -32.07 15.59 -4.67
CA ALA A 93 -33.28 15.04 -5.28
C ALA A 93 -33.68 15.93 -6.47
N VAL A 94 -33.84 15.34 -7.65
CA VAL A 94 -34.08 16.12 -8.90
C VAL A 94 -35.55 16.30 -9.25
N ASP A 95 -36.43 15.42 -8.75
CA ASP A 95 -37.85 15.40 -9.12
C ASP A 95 -38.75 16.17 -8.15
N LEU A 96 -38.15 16.87 -7.18
CA LEU A 96 -38.85 17.65 -6.18
C LEU A 96 -38.65 19.16 -6.40
N PRO A 97 -39.69 20.01 -6.28
CA PRO A 97 -39.60 21.45 -6.52
C PRO A 97 -38.55 22.17 -5.65
N SER A 98 -38.40 21.77 -4.39
CA SER A 98 -37.42 22.33 -3.46
C SER A 98 -36.00 21.79 -3.66
N ARG A 99 -35.84 20.79 -4.53
CA ARG A 99 -34.58 20.09 -4.82
C ARG A 99 -33.73 19.82 -3.57
N PRO A 100 -34.31 19.18 -2.54
CA PRO A 100 -33.63 18.99 -1.28
C PRO A 100 -32.36 18.17 -1.50
N GLY A 101 -31.28 18.57 -0.86
CA GLY A 101 -29.99 17.93 -1.00
C GLY A 101 -29.07 18.25 0.15
N VAL A 102 -27.94 17.57 0.15
CA VAL A 102 -26.86 17.77 1.11
C VAL A 102 -25.58 18.03 0.31
N CYS A 103 -24.76 18.96 0.79
CA CYS A 103 -23.51 19.32 0.15
C CYS A 103 -22.35 19.17 1.13
N ARG A 104 -21.19 18.82 0.58
CA ARG A 104 -19.89 18.82 1.27
C ARG A 104 -18.93 19.70 0.48
N LEU A 105 -18.07 20.41 1.19
CA LEU A 105 -16.99 21.20 0.61
C LEU A 105 -15.66 20.47 0.87
N PHE A 106 -14.85 20.35 -0.17
CA PHE A 106 -13.56 19.69 -0.15
C PHE A 106 -12.47 20.67 -0.56
N CYS A 107 -11.53 20.93 0.34
CA CYS A 107 -10.30 21.64 -0.01
C CYS A 107 -9.35 20.71 -0.76
N LEU A 108 -8.62 21.23 -1.73
CA LEU A 108 -7.54 20.50 -2.38
C LEU A 108 -6.24 20.77 -1.62
N THR A 109 -5.57 19.70 -1.22
CA THR A 109 -4.26 19.81 -0.57
C THR A 109 -3.20 19.20 -1.46
N ASP A 110 -2.12 19.95 -1.66
CA ASP A 110 -0.95 19.43 -2.35
C ASP A 110 -0.43 18.17 -1.64
N PRO A 111 -0.09 17.12 -2.39
CA PRO A 111 0.44 15.91 -1.80
C PRO A 111 1.74 16.19 -1.02
N PRO A 112 2.08 15.36 -0.02
CA PRO A 112 3.36 15.46 0.66
C PRO A 112 4.49 15.34 -0.35
N LEU A 113 5.58 16.09 -0.17
CA LEU A 113 6.70 16.07 -1.11
C LEU A 113 7.84 15.18 -0.60
N LEU A 114 8.18 14.17 -1.39
CA LEU A 114 9.40 13.42 -1.22
C LEU A 114 10.50 14.08 -2.06
N GLY A 115 11.47 14.69 -1.37
CA GLY A 115 12.62 15.33 -2.01
C GLY A 115 13.60 14.32 -2.59
N THR A 116 14.88 14.71 -2.64
CA THR A 116 15.92 13.81 -3.13
C THR A 116 16.06 12.60 -2.21
N CYS A 117 16.15 11.42 -2.81
CA CYS A 117 16.31 10.16 -2.12
C CYS A 117 17.62 9.49 -2.52
N HIS A 118 18.28 8.88 -1.54
CA HIS A 118 19.54 8.17 -1.71
C HIS A 118 19.41 6.75 -1.17
N VAL A 119 20.02 5.81 -1.88
CA VAL A 119 20.21 4.42 -1.45
C VAL A 119 21.70 4.12 -1.49
N ASN A 120 22.20 3.42 -0.46
CA ASN A 120 23.64 3.12 -0.34
C ASN A 120 24.11 1.95 -1.24
N VAL A 121 23.18 1.27 -1.92
CA VAL A 121 23.46 0.09 -2.75
C VAL A 121 22.91 0.25 -4.16
N SER A 122 23.56 -0.42 -5.12
CA SER A 122 23.11 -0.55 -6.50
C SER A 122 23.72 -1.80 -7.13
N GLY A 123 22.98 -2.53 -7.97
CA GLY A 123 23.46 -3.74 -8.62
C GLY A 123 23.43 -4.97 -7.69
N PRO A 124 24.27 -5.99 -7.95
CA PRO A 124 24.34 -7.20 -7.14
C PRO A 124 24.77 -6.92 -5.71
N ILE A 125 23.93 -7.31 -4.74
CA ILE A 125 24.23 -7.24 -3.31
C ILE A 125 24.17 -8.62 -2.65
N PRO A 126 25.03 -8.91 -1.65
CA PRO A 126 24.85 -10.08 -0.78
C PRO A 126 23.48 -10.10 -0.07
N ALA A 127 22.93 -11.27 0.21
CA ALA A 127 21.62 -11.43 0.85
C ALA A 127 21.54 -10.85 2.28
N ASP A 128 22.68 -10.79 2.98
CA ASP A 128 22.83 -10.24 4.32
C ASP A 128 23.22 -8.74 4.34
N SER A 129 23.16 -8.08 3.18
CA SER A 129 23.53 -6.67 3.06
C SER A 129 22.56 -5.75 3.80
N TYR A 130 23.12 -4.86 4.62
CA TYR A 130 22.36 -3.75 5.19
C TYR A 130 22.20 -2.63 4.17
N VAL A 131 20.94 -2.34 3.86
CA VAL A 131 20.54 -1.27 2.96
C VAL A 131 20.10 -0.07 3.78
N SER A 132 20.62 1.09 3.41
CA SER A 132 20.24 2.39 3.95
C SER A 132 19.57 3.21 2.86
N ILE A 133 18.36 3.67 3.15
CA ILE A 133 17.58 4.56 2.30
C ILE A 133 17.33 5.83 3.11
N SER A 134 17.61 6.99 2.53
CA SER A 134 17.34 8.28 3.16
C SER A 134 16.78 9.24 2.13
N CYS A 135 15.71 9.93 2.48
CA CYS A 135 15.08 10.95 1.66
C CYS A 135 15.01 12.28 2.39
N GLU A 136 15.04 13.36 1.63
CA GLU A 136 14.61 14.66 2.12
C GLU A 136 13.09 14.66 2.27
N GLY A 137 12.59 14.68 3.51
CA GLY A 137 11.17 14.89 3.78
C GLY A 137 10.86 16.39 3.80
N ARG A 138 10.10 16.89 2.81
CA ARG A 138 9.47 18.21 2.92
C ARG A 138 7.99 17.99 3.18
N GLY A 139 7.62 18.09 4.45
CA GLY A 139 6.21 18.15 4.80
C GLY A 139 5.60 19.44 4.27
N ASN A 140 4.52 19.33 3.49
CA ASN A 140 3.54 20.42 3.43
C ASN A 140 2.87 20.56 4.81
N ASN A 141 2.12 21.62 5.08
CA ASN A 141 1.55 21.91 6.42
C ASN A 141 0.50 20.89 6.96
N GLY A 142 0.46 19.64 6.46
CA GLY A 142 -0.56 18.63 6.71
C GLY A 142 -0.15 17.41 7.56
N GLY A 143 0.89 17.52 8.39
CA GLY A 143 1.37 16.39 9.20
C GLY A 143 0.31 15.82 10.18
N PRO A 144 0.45 14.57 10.68
CA PRO A 144 1.60 13.69 10.52
C PRO A 144 1.72 12.96 9.17
N PHE A 145 2.95 12.55 8.84
CA PHE A 145 3.29 11.76 7.65
C PHE A 145 3.72 10.35 8.04
N VAL A 146 3.40 9.39 7.18
CA VAL A 146 3.83 8.00 7.28
C VAL A 146 4.66 7.65 6.05
N TYR A 147 5.89 7.20 6.28
CA TYR A 147 6.79 6.70 5.25
C TYR A 147 6.68 5.18 5.17
N ARG A 148 6.42 4.65 3.97
CA ARG A 148 6.40 3.21 3.68
C ARG A 148 7.51 2.88 2.72
N PHE A 149 8.32 1.90 3.08
CA PHE A 149 9.38 1.34 2.24
C PHE A 149 8.93 -0.05 1.79
N TYR A 150 9.00 -0.28 0.48
CA TYR A 150 8.39 -1.46 -0.10
C TYR A 150 9.10 -1.90 -1.39
N THR A 151 8.99 -3.18 -1.73
CA THR A 151 9.42 -3.72 -3.03
C THR A 151 8.24 -3.68 -4.00
N LYS A 152 8.48 -3.16 -5.22
CA LYS A 152 7.45 -3.03 -6.27
C LYS A 152 7.44 -4.29 -7.13
N GLU A 153 6.32 -5.00 -7.18
CA GLU A 153 6.22 -6.30 -7.85
C GLU A 153 4.96 -6.39 -8.71
N LYS A 154 4.97 -7.26 -9.71
CA LYS A 154 3.82 -7.49 -10.59
C LYS A 154 2.60 -8.04 -9.84
N ALA A 155 2.85 -8.87 -8.81
CA ALA A 155 1.80 -9.50 -8.00
C ALA A 155 1.29 -8.61 -6.85
N GLY A 156 1.88 -7.43 -6.66
CA GLY A 156 1.56 -6.52 -5.57
C GLY A 156 2.81 -5.93 -4.92
N ASN A 157 2.64 -4.87 -4.15
CA ASN A 157 3.73 -4.25 -3.41
C ASN A 157 3.90 -4.96 -2.06
N PHE A 158 5.15 -5.24 -1.67
CA PHE A 158 5.44 -5.79 -0.33
C PHE A 158 6.09 -4.71 0.55
N ILE A 159 5.37 -4.28 1.59
CA ILE A 159 5.85 -3.27 2.54
C ILE A 159 6.72 -3.96 3.59
N PHE A 160 8.00 -3.64 3.61
CA PHE A 160 8.95 -4.21 4.57
C PHE A 160 9.28 -3.27 5.74
N HIS A 161 8.97 -1.97 5.62
CA HIS A 161 9.15 -1.03 6.71
C HIS A 161 8.15 0.11 6.65
N THR A 162 7.66 0.53 7.83
CA THR A 162 6.85 1.73 8.01
C THR A 162 7.46 2.59 9.11
N SER A 163 7.60 3.89 8.87
CA SER A 163 8.28 4.83 9.76
C SER A 163 7.62 6.21 9.73
N SER A 164 7.81 7.00 10.79
CA SER A 164 7.51 8.44 10.80
C SER A 164 8.66 9.29 10.27
N LEU A 165 9.82 8.67 9.99
CA LEU A 165 11.01 9.31 9.45
C LEU A 165 11.24 8.90 7.99
N PRO A 166 11.78 9.81 7.15
CA PRO A 166 12.10 9.54 5.75
C PRO A 166 13.38 8.69 5.59
N SER A 167 13.63 7.74 6.48
CA SER A 167 14.84 6.92 6.50
C SER A 167 14.57 5.48 6.91
N PHE A 168 15.32 4.56 6.32
CA PHE A 168 15.35 3.13 6.64
C PHE A 168 16.80 2.65 6.68
N VAL A 169 17.11 1.77 7.63
CA VAL A 169 18.37 1.02 7.69
C VAL A 169 18.03 -0.40 8.12
N GLY A 170 18.35 -1.37 7.27
CA GLY A 170 18.10 -2.78 7.56
C GLY A 170 18.27 -3.67 6.34
N GLU A 171 17.96 -4.95 6.50
CA GLU A 171 17.96 -5.91 5.40
C GLU A 171 16.72 -5.75 4.51
N LEU A 172 16.88 -5.99 3.21
CA LEU A 172 15.76 -6.07 2.28
C LEU A 172 15.21 -7.50 2.22
N PRO A 173 13.90 -7.68 1.94
CA PRO A 173 13.37 -9.01 1.67
C PRO A 173 14.05 -9.61 0.45
N HIS A 174 14.55 -10.83 0.57
CA HIS A 174 15.26 -11.52 -0.51
C HIS A 174 14.33 -11.72 -1.72
N LYS A 175 14.86 -11.50 -2.92
CA LYS A 175 14.12 -11.58 -4.20
C LYS A 175 15.01 -12.16 -5.29
N ILE A 176 14.36 -12.82 -6.24
CA ILE A 176 15.00 -13.38 -7.44
C ILE A 176 15.02 -12.31 -8.53
N GLY A 177 16.19 -12.06 -9.10
CA GLY A 177 16.39 -11.12 -10.20
C GLY A 177 16.32 -9.65 -9.78
N GLU A 178 16.31 -8.76 -10.77
CA GLU A 178 16.21 -7.32 -10.54
C GLU A 178 14.84 -6.92 -9.99
N PHE A 179 14.85 -6.08 -8.96
CA PHE A 179 13.64 -5.49 -8.39
C PHE A 179 13.82 -3.99 -8.11
N ALA A 180 12.70 -3.32 -7.89
CA ALA A 180 12.66 -1.92 -7.49
C ALA A 180 12.28 -1.80 -6.02
N VAL A 181 13.01 -0.96 -5.30
CA VAL A 181 12.67 -0.55 -3.94
C VAL A 181 12.10 0.85 -4.01
N CYS A 182 10.96 1.07 -3.39
CA CYS A 182 10.27 2.34 -3.40
C CYS A 182 10.04 2.84 -1.97
N VAL A 183 10.00 4.15 -1.85
CA VAL A 183 9.65 4.88 -0.65
C VAL A 183 8.48 5.78 -0.98
N ARG A 184 7.45 5.71 -0.14
CA ARG A 184 6.23 6.49 -0.29
C ARG A 184 5.97 7.25 1.00
N VAL A 185 5.81 8.56 0.90
CA VAL A 185 5.30 9.39 2.01
C VAL A 185 3.80 9.54 1.84
N ILE A 186 3.04 9.33 2.92
CA ILE A 186 1.58 9.40 2.94
C ILE A 186 1.16 10.38 4.02
N ASP A 187 0.24 11.28 3.73
CA ASP A 187 -0.35 12.20 4.72
C ASP A 187 -1.63 11.62 5.36
N ASN A 188 -2.27 12.39 6.24
CA ASN A 188 -3.52 11.97 6.89
C ASN A 188 -4.72 11.87 5.95
N TYR A 189 -4.63 12.46 4.76
CA TYR A 189 -5.69 12.47 3.75
C TYR A 189 -5.50 11.33 2.73
N GLY A 190 -4.46 10.51 2.90
CA GLY A 190 -4.10 9.43 1.97
C GLY A 190 -3.37 9.91 0.73
N SER A 191 -3.06 11.21 0.61
CA SER A 191 -2.20 11.76 -0.43
C SER A 191 -0.81 11.15 -0.32
N TYR A 192 -0.13 10.94 -1.44
CA TYR A 192 1.24 10.45 -1.39
C TYR A 192 2.13 10.95 -2.51
N ASP A 193 3.43 10.94 -2.23
CA ASP A 193 4.48 11.04 -3.25
C ASP A 193 5.42 9.84 -3.08
N GLU A 194 6.02 9.43 -4.20
CA GLU A 194 6.76 8.17 -4.32
C GLU A 194 8.06 8.38 -5.08
N ARG A 195 9.13 7.75 -4.59
CA ARG A 195 10.39 7.58 -5.33
C ARG A 195 10.77 6.11 -5.32
N CYS A 196 11.25 5.63 -6.47
CA CYS A 196 11.70 4.26 -6.64
C CYS A 196 13.15 4.24 -7.10
N PHE A 197 13.92 3.34 -6.51
CA PHE A 197 15.25 2.94 -6.92
C PHE A 197 15.12 1.66 -7.74
N VAL A 198 15.64 1.67 -8.96
CA VAL A 198 15.60 0.53 -9.88
C VAL A 198 16.95 -0.18 -9.92
N LYS A 199 16.96 -1.46 -10.30
CA LYS A 199 18.16 -2.29 -10.52
C LYS A 199 18.92 -2.66 -9.23
N ILE A 200 18.19 -3.03 -8.19
CA ILE A 200 18.76 -3.78 -7.08
C ILE A 200 18.54 -5.26 -7.40
N GLU A 201 19.58 -6.08 -7.26
CA GLU A 201 19.48 -7.52 -7.41
C GLU A 201 20.32 -8.19 -6.33
N PHE A 202 19.88 -9.34 -5.84
CA PHE A 202 20.72 -10.13 -4.94
C PHE A 202 21.72 -10.94 -5.75
N THR A 203 22.91 -11.11 -5.21
CA THR A 203 23.89 -12.06 -5.75
C THR A 203 23.28 -13.45 -5.66
N GLU A 204 23.24 -14.17 -6.79
CA GLU A 204 22.69 -15.51 -6.81
C GLU A 204 23.44 -16.42 -5.83
N GLU A 205 22.71 -16.96 -4.87
CA GLU A 205 23.25 -17.95 -3.96
C GLU A 205 23.33 -19.32 -4.66
N SER A 206 24.41 -20.06 -4.37
CA SER A 206 24.51 -21.42 -4.87
C SER A 206 23.42 -22.31 -4.24
N PRO A 207 22.83 -23.28 -4.99
CA PRO A 207 21.79 -24.18 -4.46
C PRO A 207 22.22 -24.93 -3.20
N LYS A 208 23.52 -25.26 -3.09
CA LYS A 208 24.08 -25.90 -1.90
C LYS A 208 23.97 -25.01 -0.66
N HIS A 209 24.33 -23.73 -0.80
CA HIS A 209 24.28 -22.78 0.31
C HIS A 209 22.84 -22.54 0.80
N LEU A 210 21.91 -22.39 -0.15
CA LEU A 210 20.49 -22.29 0.13
C LEU A 210 19.97 -23.52 0.89
N PHE A 211 20.35 -24.71 0.46
CA PHE A 211 19.98 -25.97 1.13
C PHE A 211 20.57 -26.05 2.55
N ASP A 212 21.85 -25.72 2.71
CA ASP A 212 22.52 -25.73 4.01
C ASP A 212 21.84 -24.75 4.99
N GLN A 213 21.42 -23.57 4.55
CA GLN A 213 20.66 -22.60 5.35
C GLN A 213 19.27 -23.13 5.74
N LEU A 214 18.50 -23.64 4.78
CA LEU A 214 17.16 -24.20 5.04
C LEU A 214 17.25 -25.39 6.01
N HIS A 215 18.27 -26.23 5.87
CA HIS A 215 18.52 -27.36 6.76
C HIS A 215 18.94 -26.91 8.16
N ALA A 216 19.76 -25.86 8.29
CA ALA A 216 20.12 -25.27 9.57
C ALA A 216 18.91 -24.68 10.30
N LEU A 217 17.99 -24.04 9.57
CA LEU A 217 16.72 -23.55 10.11
C LEU A 217 15.81 -24.69 10.56
N ALA A 218 15.65 -25.73 9.73
CA ALA A 218 14.80 -26.89 10.04
C ALA A 218 15.27 -27.66 11.27
N ASN A 219 16.60 -27.75 11.46
CA ASN A 219 17.19 -28.42 12.62
C ASN A 219 17.31 -27.52 13.86
N GLY A 220 16.86 -26.26 13.78
CA GLY A 220 16.91 -25.31 14.90
C GLY A 220 18.34 -24.91 15.29
N THR A 221 19.31 -25.05 14.39
CA THR A 221 20.68 -24.56 14.59
C THR A 221 20.85 -23.11 14.15
N ASP A 222 19.89 -22.58 13.37
CA ASP A 222 19.78 -21.17 13.06
C ASP A 222 18.82 -20.47 14.03
N ASP A 223 19.36 -19.70 14.97
CA ASP A 223 18.62 -18.95 15.97
C ASP A 223 18.13 -17.58 15.47
N ARG A 224 18.34 -17.21 14.20
CA ARG A 224 17.99 -15.89 13.68
C ARG A 224 16.51 -15.59 13.85
N LEU A 225 15.63 -16.47 13.38
CA LEU A 225 14.18 -16.25 13.51
C LEU A 225 13.74 -16.24 14.97
N ALA A 226 14.31 -17.12 15.81
CA ALA A 226 14.02 -17.15 17.24
C ALA A 226 14.40 -15.84 17.94
N ARG A 227 15.56 -15.26 17.60
CA ARG A 227 16.00 -13.95 18.10
C ARG A 227 15.07 -12.83 17.65
N LEU A 228 14.73 -12.78 16.36
CA LEU A 228 13.81 -11.76 15.83
C LEU A 228 12.43 -11.82 16.49
N LEU A 229 11.93 -13.03 16.75
CA LEU A 229 10.68 -13.23 17.49
C LEU A 229 10.78 -12.76 18.94
N ALA A 230 11.92 -12.95 19.60
CA ALA A 230 12.16 -12.48 20.96
C ALA A 230 12.27 -10.94 21.03
N ASP A 231 12.89 -10.32 20.03
CA ASP A 231 13.05 -8.87 19.93
C ASP A 231 11.74 -8.15 19.57
N GLY A 232 10.76 -8.88 19.02
CA GLY A 232 9.42 -8.35 18.72
C GLY A 232 9.38 -7.33 17.58
N ASN A 233 10.45 -7.21 16.79
CA ASN A 233 10.51 -6.29 15.66
C ASN A 233 9.75 -6.87 14.44
N PHE A 234 8.47 -6.54 14.34
CA PHE A 234 7.59 -7.06 13.27
C PHE A 234 8.08 -6.78 11.85
N ASN A 235 8.82 -5.68 11.62
CA ASN A 235 9.38 -5.39 10.30
C ASN A 235 10.47 -6.40 9.94
N GLU A 236 11.40 -6.66 10.86
CA GLU A 236 12.48 -7.63 10.63
C GLU A 236 11.97 -9.07 10.56
N ILE A 237 10.96 -9.41 11.37
CA ILE A 237 10.26 -10.70 11.27
C ILE A 237 9.63 -10.85 9.88
N SER A 238 8.95 -9.82 9.38
CA SER A 238 8.31 -9.83 8.06
C SER A 238 9.34 -10.02 6.93
N VAL A 239 10.46 -9.30 6.99
CA VAL A 239 11.58 -9.45 6.05
C VAL A 239 12.12 -10.89 6.09
N ALA A 240 12.41 -11.43 7.28
CA ALA A 240 12.95 -12.78 7.42
C ALA A 240 12.00 -13.85 6.87
N CYS A 241 10.70 -13.77 7.19
CA CYS A 241 9.70 -14.69 6.68
C CYS A 241 9.58 -14.63 5.14
N GLN A 242 9.62 -13.43 4.57
CA GLN A 242 9.53 -13.25 3.13
C GLN A 242 10.78 -13.78 2.42
N SER A 243 11.96 -13.52 2.97
CA SER A 243 13.22 -14.06 2.45
C SER A 243 13.23 -15.59 2.48
N LEU A 244 12.73 -16.19 3.57
CA LEU A 244 12.60 -17.63 3.70
C LEU A 244 11.63 -18.24 2.68
N ALA A 245 10.47 -17.61 2.47
CA ALA A 245 9.50 -18.05 1.47
C ALA A 245 10.12 -18.06 0.06
N THR A 246 10.88 -17.02 -0.29
CA THR A 246 11.60 -16.95 -1.56
C THR A 246 12.70 -18.02 -1.66
N ALA A 247 13.45 -18.26 -0.59
CA ALA A 247 14.46 -19.31 -0.56
C ALA A 247 13.86 -20.71 -0.78
N ILE A 248 12.73 -21.01 -0.14
CA ILE A 248 12.01 -22.28 -0.36
C ILE A 248 11.57 -22.41 -1.82
N LEU A 249 11.00 -21.36 -2.41
CA LEU A 249 10.59 -21.37 -3.81
C LEU A 249 11.77 -21.63 -4.75
N GLN A 250 12.92 -21.00 -4.51
CA GLN A 250 14.14 -21.25 -5.28
C GLN A 250 14.59 -22.70 -5.17
N ALA A 251 14.64 -23.25 -3.96
CA ALA A 251 15.02 -24.64 -3.73
C ALA A 251 14.11 -25.61 -4.50
N THR A 252 12.79 -25.39 -4.44
CA THR A 252 11.82 -26.23 -5.15
C THR A 252 11.95 -26.14 -6.68
N GLN A 253 12.21 -24.95 -7.21
CA GLN A 253 12.41 -24.77 -8.65
C GLN A 253 13.72 -25.41 -9.14
N THR A 254 14.77 -25.39 -8.33
CA THR A 254 16.03 -26.07 -8.65
C THR A 254 15.90 -27.60 -8.62
N GLU A 255 15.06 -28.16 -7.74
CA GLU A 255 14.77 -29.61 -7.73
C GLU A 255 13.99 -30.04 -8.99
N GLU A 256 13.03 -29.22 -9.44
CA GLU A 256 12.23 -29.50 -10.65
C GLU A 256 13.03 -29.33 -11.96
N ALA A 257 14.05 -28.45 -11.99
CA ALA A 257 14.87 -28.17 -13.16
C ALA A 257 15.98 -29.21 -13.43
N GLY A 258 16.28 -30.10 -12.49
CA GLY A 258 17.14 -31.27 -12.68
C GLY A 258 18.46 -31.26 -11.89
N GLU A 259 18.77 -32.43 -11.31
CA GLU A 259 20.03 -32.82 -10.65
C GLU A 259 20.35 -32.24 -9.26
N LEU A 260 19.57 -32.62 -8.26
CA LEU A 260 20.16 -33.00 -6.96
C LEU A 260 19.86 -34.48 -6.70
N HIS A 261 20.79 -35.34 -7.12
CA HIS A 261 20.99 -36.65 -6.51
C HIS A 261 21.49 -36.46 -5.06
N LEU A 262 20.64 -35.90 -4.20
CA LEU A 262 20.77 -36.06 -2.76
C LEU A 262 20.43 -37.52 -2.46
N ASN A 263 21.48 -38.35 -2.36
CA ASN A 263 21.39 -39.65 -1.71
C ASN A 263 21.01 -39.43 -0.24
N ILE A 264 19.72 -39.21 0.01
CA ILE A 264 19.14 -39.29 1.34
C ILE A 264 19.13 -40.77 1.72
N PRO A 265 19.89 -41.22 2.73
CA PRO A 265 19.72 -42.56 3.25
C PRO A 265 18.30 -42.65 3.81
N ARG A 266 17.41 -43.38 3.13
CA ARG A 266 16.14 -43.79 3.73
C ARG A 266 16.46 -44.77 4.86
N GLU A 267 16.65 -44.26 6.08
CA GLU A 267 16.52 -45.09 7.27
C GLU A 267 15.08 -45.60 7.33
N LYS A 268 14.93 -46.92 7.09
CA LYS A 268 13.68 -47.62 7.37
C LYS A 268 13.46 -47.61 8.89
N PRO A 269 12.27 -47.24 9.38
CA PRO A 269 11.98 -47.40 10.80
C PRO A 269 11.88 -48.90 11.12
N GLN A 270 12.89 -49.42 11.83
CA GLN A 270 12.78 -50.71 12.50
C GLN A 270 11.98 -50.52 13.79
N HIS A 271 10.67 -50.75 13.71
CA HIS A 271 9.88 -51.03 14.91
C HIS A 271 10.32 -52.38 15.47
N SER A 272 11.09 -52.36 16.55
CA SER A 272 11.22 -53.52 17.45
C SER A 272 10.35 -53.27 18.69
N LEU A 273 9.17 -53.90 18.70
CA LEU A 273 8.34 -54.05 19.90
C LEU A 273 8.95 -55.16 20.76
N SER A 274 9.71 -54.78 21.78
CA SER A 274 10.10 -55.68 22.86
C SER A 274 8.96 -55.78 23.89
N LYS A 275 8.38 -56.97 24.00
CA LYS A 275 7.47 -57.38 25.07
C LYS A 275 8.26 -57.55 26.36
N HIS A 276 7.89 -56.83 27.42
CA HIS A 276 8.16 -57.28 28.78
C HIS A 276 6.85 -57.62 29.49
N ALA A 277 6.68 -58.92 29.72
CA ALA A 277 5.72 -59.48 30.65
C ALA A 277 6.22 -59.24 32.08
N PHE A 278 5.34 -58.75 32.96
CA PHE A 278 5.50 -58.84 34.40
C PHE A 278 4.61 -59.98 34.90
N SER A 279 5.25 -60.94 35.57
CA SER A 279 4.64 -61.74 36.65
C SER A 279 4.92 -61.04 37.98
#